data_AF-A0A172TZ84-F1
#
_entry.id   AF-A0A172TZ84-F1
#
_cell.length_a   1.000
_cell.length_b   1.000
_cell.length_c   1.000
_cell.angle_alpha   90.00
_cell.angle_beta   90.00
_cell.angle_gamma   90.00
#
_symmetry.space_group_name_H-M   'P 1'
#
loop_
_entity.id
_entity.type
_entity.pdbx_description
1 polymer ?
#
loop_
_entity_poly.entity_id
_entity_poly.type
_entity_poly.pdbx_seq_one_letter_code
_entity_poly.pdbx_strand_id
1 'polypeptide(L)'
;MARQAGPLFFTGTIDDITFYKMEGQYLARKKSSLNCKRFRTDPRFARSRKSAAAFGEASQLASAIYWQLPKNQRGKGVVNGLTAQVGRLLKEGKSKEEVQERLLTHGQTLQPNPATTLATKPTITATSKAEPATPILQPLNSSKHRTTKAKQARYLSQWKVKPNGRLQVPKPVTIDCLTVDANLSLVITNHNADEVRLE
;
A
#
# COMPACT_ATOMS: atom_id res chain seq x y z
N MET A 1 -7.99 24.91 -3.67
CA MET A 1 -8.58 24.13 -4.80
C MET A 1 -10.09 24.21 -4.69
N ALA A 2 -10.84 24.04 -5.77
CA ALA A 2 -12.30 24.15 -5.71
C ALA A 2 -12.87 22.99 -4.87
N ARG A 3 -13.86 23.29 -4.02
CA ARG A 3 -14.68 22.27 -3.35
C ARG A 3 -15.87 21.94 -4.23
N GLN A 4 -16.28 20.67 -4.26
CA GLN A 4 -17.54 20.28 -4.87
C GLN A 4 -18.69 20.68 -3.93
N ALA A 5 -19.79 21.18 -4.50
CA ALA A 5 -21.00 21.55 -3.76
C ALA A 5 -22.23 20.98 -4.48
N GLY A 6 -23.22 20.55 -3.71
CA GLY A 6 -24.44 19.90 -4.21
C GLY A 6 -24.69 18.53 -3.55
N PRO A 7 -25.81 17.88 -3.88
CA PRO A 7 -26.21 16.59 -3.30
C PRO A 7 -25.45 15.40 -3.88
N LEU A 8 -24.79 15.57 -5.04
CA LEU A 8 -24.06 14.53 -5.74
C LEU A 8 -22.59 14.92 -5.87
N PHE A 9 -21.70 13.98 -5.54
CA PHE A 9 -20.25 14.16 -5.63
C PHE A 9 -19.64 13.21 -6.66
N PHE A 10 -18.68 13.73 -7.43
CA PHE A 10 -17.99 12.98 -8.48
C PHE A 10 -16.55 12.64 -8.07
N THR A 11 -16.05 11.53 -8.62
CA THR A 11 -14.64 11.12 -8.57
C THR A 11 -14.23 10.58 -9.93
N GLY A 12 -13.18 11.11 -10.53
CA GLY A 12 -12.77 10.80 -11.90
C GLY A 12 -12.23 12.03 -12.63
N THR A 13 -12.15 11.97 -13.95
CA THR A 13 -11.88 13.15 -14.79
C THR A 13 -12.98 13.25 -15.84
N ILE A 14 -13.57 14.43 -15.96
CA ILE A 14 -14.55 14.79 -16.98
C ILE A 14 -13.95 16.00 -17.69
N ASP A 15 -13.75 15.90 -19.00
CA ASP A 15 -13.05 16.88 -19.82
C ASP A 15 -11.70 17.31 -19.21
N ASP A 16 -11.50 18.61 -18.98
CA ASP A 16 -10.32 19.18 -18.34
C ASP A 16 -10.47 19.35 -16.80
N ILE A 17 -11.46 18.71 -16.16
CA ILE A 17 -11.66 18.78 -14.70
C ILE A 17 -11.49 17.41 -14.05
N THR A 18 -10.54 17.30 -13.13
CA THR A 18 -10.36 16.11 -12.27
C THR A 18 -11.03 16.33 -10.92
N PHE A 19 -11.96 15.43 -10.59
CA PHE A 19 -12.69 15.36 -9.33
C PHE A 19 -12.11 14.25 -8.45
N TYR A 20 -11.87 14.53 -7.17
CA TYR A 20 -11.25 13.56 -6.26
C TYR A 20 -11.63 13.85 -4.79
N LYS A 21 -11.41 12.88 -3.92
CA LYS A 21 -11.66 12.99 -2.47
C LYS A 21 -10.33 13.02 -1.71
N MET A 22 -10.20 13.91 -0.74
CA MET A 22 -9.03 14.04 0.14
C MET A 22 -9.52 14.45 1.53
N GLU A 23 -9.09 13.73 2.58
CA GLU A 23 -9.42 14.06 3.99
C GLU A 23 -10.93 14.24 4.23
N GLY A 24 -11.74 13.35 3.61
CA GLY A 24 -13.20 13.40 3.66
C GLY A 24 -13.85 14.41 2.70
N GLN A 25 -13.12 15.43 2.25
CA GLN A 25 -13.61 16.51 1.39
C GLN A 25 -13.59 16.14 -0.09
N TYR A 26 -14.63 16.55 -0.83
CA TYR A 26 -14.70 16.41 -2.29
C TYR A 26 -14.19 17.67 -2.98
N LEU A 27 -13.19 17.50 -3.84
CA LEU A 27 -12.43 18.56 -4.46
C LEU A 27 -12.46 18.43 -5.99
N ALA A 28 -12.24 19.55 -6.67
CA ALA A 28 -12.08 19.64 -8.10
C ALA A 28 -10.84 20.45 -8.47
N ARG A 29 -10.19 20.08 -9.58
CA ARG A 29 -9.07 20.82 -10.18
C ARG A 29 -9.23 20.86 -11.69
N LYS A 30 -8.97 22.03 -12.29
CA LYS A 30 -8.68 22.08 -13.73
C LYS A 30 -7.33 21.41 -13.99
N LYS A 31 -7.24 20.67 -15.09
CA LYS A 31 -6.01 20.11 -15.64
C LYS A 31 -5.07 21.24 -16.04
N SER A 32 -3.78 21.07 -15.77
CA SER A 32 -2.76 22.03 -16.23
C SER A 32 -2.49 21.83 -17.72
N SER A 33 -2.13 22.90 -18.42
CA SER A 33 -1.67 22.86 -19.83
C SER A 33 -0.31 22.17 -20.02
N LEU A 34 0.32 21.70 -18.95
CA LEU A 34 1.62 21.03 -18.98
C LEU A 34 1.48 19.54 -19.32
N ASN A 35 1.89 19.18 -20.53
CA ASN A 35 1.98 17.78 -20.96
C ASN A 35 3.28 17.10 -20.51
N CYS A 36 3.21 15.78 -20.25
CA CYS A 36 4.36 14.98 -19.81
C CYS A 36 5.51 14.97 -20.83
N LYS A 37 5.20 14.91 -22.15
CA LYS A 37 6.20 15.04 -23.23
C LYS A 37 6.99 16.35 -23.09
N ARG A 38 6.28 17.48 -22.92
CA ARG A 38 6.88 18.81 -22.75
C ARG A 38 7.78 18.87 -21.52
N PHE A 39 7.35 18.38 -20.35
CA PHE A 39 8.20 18.38 -19.15
C PHE A 39 9.53 17.61 -19.36
N ARG A 40 9.52 16.55 -20.17
CA ARG A 40 10.72 15.75 -20.47
C ARG A 40 11.65 16.41 -21.48
N THR A 41 11.12 17.06 -22.54
CA THR A 41 11.92 17.61 -23.64
C THR A 41 12.30 19.08 -23.48
N ASP A 42 11.38 19.93 -23.02
CA ASP A 42 11.53 21.40 -23.00
C ASP A 42 12.71 21.81 -22.08
N PRO A 43 13.70 22.58 -22.57
CA PRO A 43 14.89 22.95 -21.79
C PRO A 43 14.55 23.79 -20.55
N ARG A 44 13.41 24.49 -20.53
CA ARG A 44 12.97 25.32 -19.39
C ARG A 44 12.77 24.50 -18.11
N PHE A 45 12.53 23.19 -18.23
CA PHE A 45 12.39 22.27 -17.09
C PHE A 45 13.68 21.51 -16.73
N ALA A 46 14.84 21.80 -17.35
CA ALA A 46 16.08 21.05 -17.10
C ALA A 46 16.49 21.04 -15.61
N ARG A 47 16.39 22.20 -14.92
CA ARG A 47 16.64 22.30 -13.47
C ARG A 47 15.64 21.48 -12.65
N SER A 48 14.36 21.49 -13.03
CA SER A 48 13.32 20.68 -12.39
C SER A 48 13.56 19.18 -12.57
N ARG A 49 14.01 18.75 -13.75
CA ARG A 49 14.40 17.35 -14.01
C ARG A 49 15.61 16.92 -13.17
N LYS A 50 16.66 17.75 -13.08
CA LYS A 50 17.81 17.48 -12.21
C LYS A 50 17.40 17.37 -10.74
N SER A 51 16.51 18.24 -10.26
CA SER A 51 15.95 18.18 -8.90
C SER A 51 15.11 16.92 -8.68
N ALA A 52 14.28 16.53 -9.66
CA ALA A 52 13.46 15.33 -9.58
C ALA A 52 14.30 14.02 -9.58
N ALA A 53 15.39 13.98 -10.34
CA ALA A 53 16.35 12.87 -10.30
C ALA A 53 17.02 12.74 -8.93
N ALA A 54 17.57 13.84 -8.40
CA ALA A 54 18.19 13.87 -7.06
C ALA A 54 17.19 13.51 -5.94
N PHE A 55 15.93 13.96 -6.04
CA PHE A 55 14.87 13.55 -5.11
C PHE A 55 14.52 12.06 -5.24
N GLY A 56 14.53 11.51 -6.45
CA GLY A 56 14.34 10.07 -6.69
C GLY A 56 15.42 9.21 -6.03
N GLU A 57 16.70 9.59 -6.20
CA GLU A 57 17.82 8.92 -5.52
C GLU A 57 17.71 9.01 -3.99
N ALA A 58 17.39 10.20 -3.46
CA ALA A 58 17.20 10.41 -2.04
C ALA A 58 16.04 9.56 -1.47
N SER A 59 14.93 9.46 -2.21
CA SER A 59 13.76 8.67 -1.81
C SER A 59 14.02 7.16 -1.83
N GLN A 60 14.84 6.66 -2.77
CA GLN A 60 15.24 5.25 -2.78
C GLN A 60 16.09 4.91 -1.56
N LEU A 61 17.10 5.75 -1.26
CA LEU A 61 17.98 5.55 -0.12
C LEU A 61 17.23 5.67 1.21
N ALA A 62 16.35 6.66 1.35
CA ALA A 62 15.48 6.81 2.53
C ALA A 62 14.52 5.63 2.72
N SER A 63 14.01 5.03 1.64
CA SER A 63 13.18 3.82 1.70
C SER A 63 13.96 2.61 2.22
N ALA A 64 15.21 2.43 1.77
CA ALA A 64 16.07 1.35 2.26
C ALA A 64 16.32 1.48 3.78
N ILE A 65 16.66 2.68 4.26
CA ILE A 65 16.87 2.97 5.68
C ILE A 65 15.57 2.74 6.48
N TYR A 66 14.41 3.18 5.96
CA TYR A 66 13.12 3.01 6.64
C TYR A 66 12.77 1.54 6.94
N TRP A 67 13.14 0.60 6.04
CA TRP A 67 12.91 -0.83 6.26
C TRP A 67 13.89 -1.48 7.25
N GLN A 68 15.01 -0.81 7.55
CA GLN A 68 15.97 -1.23 8.59
C GLN A 68 15.56 -0.74 10.00
N LEU A 69 14.81 0.38 10.12
CA LEU A 69 14.33 0.90 11.40
C LEU A 69 13.43 -0.11 12.14
N PRO A 70 13.42 -0.14 13.48
CA PRO A 70 12.52 -1.01 14.26
C PRO A 70 11.05 -0.60 14.11
N LYS A 71 10.12 -1.56 14.27
CA LYS A 71 8.68 -1.37 13.95
C LYS A 71 8.01 -0.21 14.71
N ASN A 72 8.44 0.07 15.94
CA ASN A 72 7.96 1.18 16.78
C ASN A 72 8.29 2.57 16.21
N GLN A 73 9.37 2.70 15.41
CA GLN A 73 9.76 3.96 14.77
C GLN A 73 9.19 4.11 13.35
N ARG A 74 8.46 3.09 12.84
CA ARG A 74 7.84 3.14 11.50
C ARG A 74 6.47 3.79 11.58
N GLY A 75 6.24 4.85 10.81
CA GLY A 75 4.98 5.60 10.86
C GLY A 75 4.77 6.53 9.67
N LYS A 76 3.56 7.10 9.60
CA LYS A 76 3.16 8.07 8.56
C LYS A 76 4.08 9.29 8.63
N GLY A 77 4.74 9.62 7.51
CA GLY A 77 5.61 10.80 7.39
C GLY A 77 7.10 10.57 7.68
N VAL A 78 7.49 9.46 8.34
CA VAL A 78 8.90 9.18 8.67
C VAL A 78 9.78 9.10 7.41
N VAL A 79 9.31 8.41 6.37
CA VAL A 79 9.99 8.32 5.06
C VAL A 79 10.22 9.71 4.44
N ASN A 80 9.29 10.64 4.62
CA ASN A 80 9.41 12.00 4.06
C ASN A 80 10.50 12.80 4.80
N GLY A 81 10.56 12.65 6.13
CA GLY A 81 11.64 13.22 6.96
C GLY A 81 13.01 12.68 6.58
N LEU A 82 13.13 11.34 6.46
CA LEU A 82 14.35 10.68 6.00
C LEU A 82 14.75 11.15 4.58
N THR A 83 13.81 11.21 3.64
CA THR A 83 14.07 11.70 2.26
C THR A 83 14.59 13.13 2.25
N ALA A 84 14.05 14.00 3.10
CA ALA A 84 14.52 15.38 3.23
C ALA A 84 15.92 15.49 3.86
N GLN A 85 16.23 14.65 4.86
CA GLN A 85 17.57 14.59 5.47
C GLN A 85 18.59 14.03 4.48
N VAL A 86 18.32 12.88 3.85
CA VAL A 86 19.14 12.28 2.79
C VAL A 86 19.40 13.29 1.68
N GLY A 87 18.35 13.95 1.16
CA GLY A 87 18.49 14.95 0.08
C GLY A 87 19.35 16.15 0.47
N ARG A 88 19.41 16.52 1.76
CA ARG A 88 20.34 17.53 2.27
C ARG A 88 21.78 17.01 2.29
N LEU A 89 22.01 15.82 2.83
CA LEU A 89 23.35 15.22 2.94
C LEU A 89 23.99 14.92 1.56
N LEU A 90 23.20 14.45 0.59
CA LEU A 90 23.66 14.26 -0.79
C LEU A 90 24.01 15.60 -1.47
N LYS A 91 23.33 16.69 -1.10
CA LYS A 91 23.67 18.04 -1.58
C LYS A 91 24.94 18.60 -0.92
N GLU A 92 25.27 18.15 0.29
CA GLU A 92 26.54 18.44 0.98
C GLU A 92 27.73 17.64 0.39
N GLY A 93 27.48 16.67 -0.51
CA GLY A 93 28.52 15.89 -1.19
C GLY A 93 28.94 14.59 -0.48
N LYS A 94 28.20 14.17 0.56
CA LYS A 94 28.49 12.93 1.32
C LYS A 94 28.19 11.68 0.49
N SER A 95 28.97 10.62 0.68
CA SER A 95 28.74 9.35 0.00
C SER A 95 27.43 8.69 0.47
N LYS A 96 26.92 7.75 -0.35
CA LYS A 96 25.65 7.05 -0.03
C LYS A 96 25.78 6.18 1.22
N GLU A 97 26.98 5.70 1.51
CA GLU A 97 27.32 4.85 2.68
C GLU A 97 27.39 5.69 3.96
N GLU A 98 28.15 6.80 3.97
CA GLU A 98 28.16 7.78 5.07
C GLU A 98 26.74 8.26 5.45
N VAL A 99 25.86 8.43 4.46
CA VAL A 99 24.47 8.84 4.67
C VAL A 99 23.65 7.73 5.35
N GLN A 100 23.87 6.47 5.02
CA GLN A 100 23.24 5.35 5.71
C GLN A 100 23.73 5.27 7.16
N GLU A 101 25.04 5.25 7.37
CA GLU A 101 25.66 5.20 8.70
C GLU A 101 25.17 6.33 9.60
N ARG A 102 25.25 7.58 9.13
CA ARG A 102 24.86 8.77 9.92
C ARG A 102 23.38 8.74 10.33
N LEU A 103 22.50 8.21 9.48
CA LEU A 103 21.07 8.13 9.76
C LEU A 103 20.69 6.90 10.60
N LEU A 104 21.40 5.77 10.45
CA LEU A 104 21.22 4.61 11.31
C LEU A 104 21.72 4.87 12.73
N THR A 105 22.89 5.49 12.88
CA THR A 105 23.43 5.94 14.17
C THR A 105 22.44 6.87 14.86
N HIS A 106 21.94 7.92 14.18
CA HIS A 106 20.94 8.84 14.75
C HIS A 106 19.60 8.15 15.07
N GLY A 107 19.18 7.15 14.29
CA GLY A 107 17.98 6.35 14.57
C GLY A 107 18.11 5.49 15.84
N GLN A 108 19.34 5.07 16.16
CA GLN A 108 19.69 4.39 17.40
C GLN A 108 19.83 5.36 18.59
N THR A 109 20.37 6.58 18.40
CA THR A 109 20.57 7.55 19.50
C THR A 109 19.25 8.04 20.11
N LEU A 110 18.13 7.93 19.41
CA LEU A 110 16.79 8.19 19.97
C LEU A 110 16.25 7.04 20.85
N GLN A 111 17.07 6.03 21.15
CA GLN A 111 16.82 5.03 22.20
C GLN A 111 17.73 5.28 23.42
N PRO A 112 17.32 6.11 24.40
CA PRO A 112 17.75 5.94 25.77
C PRO A 112 16.69 5.13 26.52
N ASN A 113 16.86 3.80 26.55
CA ASN A 113 16.23 2.96 27.57
C ASN A 113 17.28 1.98 28.11
N PRO A 114 18.07 2.38 29.12
CA PRO A 114 19.00 1.50 29.80
C PRO A 114 18.21 0.57 30.74
N ALA A 115 17.64 -0.51 30.19
CA ALA A 115 17.10 -1.61 30.97
C ALA A 115 18.25 -2.51 31.46
N THR A 116 18.95 -2.05 32.50
CA THR A 116 19.90 -2.87 33.25
C THR A 116 19.17 -4.05 33.90
N THR A 117 19.48 -5.28 33.48
CA THR A 117 19.60 -6.42 34.40
C THR A 117 20.72 -7.32 33.94
N LEU A 118 21.76 -7.45 34.76
CA LEU A 118 22.84 -8.42 34.57
C LEU A 118 22.34 -9.81 34.99
N ALA A 119 22.49 -10.82 34.13
CA ALA A 119 22.29 -12.23 34.50
C ALA A 119 23.24 -13.15 33.71
N THR A 120 24.27 -13.61 34.41
CA THR A 120 25.38 -14.44 33.93
C THR A 120 25.04 -15.92 33.67
N LYS A 121 25.48 -16.42 32.49
CA LYS A 121 26.17 -17.73 32.24
C LYS A 121 25.41 -19.06 32.53
N PRO A 122 25.94 -20.27 32.16
CA PRO A 122 27.10 -20.58 31.28
C PRO A 122 26.89 -21.67 30.18
N THR A 123 27.77 -21.63 29.16
CA THR A 123 28.53 -22.72 28.48
C THR A 123 27.89 -24.05 28.01
N ILE A 124 28.32 -24.49 26.79
CA ILE A 124 28.69 -25.86 26.30
C ILE A 124 28.12 -26.14 24.88
N THR A 125 28.76 -26.79 23.87
CA THR A 125 30.18 -26.94 23.39
C THR A 125 30.15 -27.61 21.98
N ALA A 126 31.18 -27.39 21.13
CA ALA A 126 31.60 -28.18 19.94
C ALA A 126 30.77 -28.15 18.62
N THR A 127 31.27 -28.59 17.44
CA THR A 127 32.59 -28.52 16.73
C THR A 127 32.47 -29.22 15.35
N SER A 128 33.26 -28.79 14.35
CA SER A 128 33.41 -29.40 12.98
C SER A 128 32.24 -29.16 11.99
N LYS A 129 32.41 -29.20 10.65
CA LYS A 129 33.57 -29.55 9.79
C LYS A 129 33.51 -28.74 8.46
N ALA A 130 34.59 -28.75 7.68
CA ALA A 130 34.80 -27.87 6.51
C ALA A 130 34.12 -28.31 5.18
N GLU A 131 34.10 -27.36 4.24
CA GLU A 131 33.92 -27.41 2.76
C GLU A 131 34.82 -28.44 2.02
N PRO A 132 34.75 -28.62 0.66
CA PRO A 132 33.97 -27.89 -0.37
C PRO A 132 33.19 -28.76 -1.40
N ALA A 133 32.31 -28.15 -2.22
CA ALA A 133 32.09 -28.51 -3.65
C ALA A 133 31.09 -27.59 -4.39
N THR A 134 31.55 -26.93 -5.45
CA THR A 134 30.78 -26.46 -6.63
C THR A 134 31.65 -26.70 -7.87
N PRO A 135 31.14 -26.72 -9.14
CA PRO A 135 29.83 -26.22 -9.61
C PRO A 135 29.02 -27.19 -10.51
N ILE A 136 27.72 -26.91 -10.68
CA ILE A 136 26.96 -27.37 -11.85
C ILE A 136 26.22 -26.17 -12.44
N LEU A 137 26.49 -25.90 -13.72
CA LEU A 137 25.80 -24.90 -14.53
C LEU A 137 24.42 -25.43 -14.95
N GLN A 138 23.38 -24.60 -14.85
CA GLN A 138 22.08 -24.85 -15.50
C GLN A 138 21.62 -23.62 -16.30
N PRO A 139 20.91 -23.80 -17.42
CA PRO A 139 20.94 -22.85 -18.53
C PRO A 139 19.98 -21.66 -18.40
N LEU A 140 20.26 -20.67 -19.25
CA LEU A 140 19.46 -19.46 -19.43
C LEU A 140 18.01 -19.75 -19.89
N ASN A 141 17.12 -18.84 -19.48
CA ASN A 141 15.86 -18.46 -20.14
C ASN A 141 14.68 -19.44 -20.10
N SER A 142 13.69 -19.11 -19.26
CA SER A 142 12.27 -19.24 -19.63
C SER A 142 11.64 -17.85 -19.74
N SER A 143 11.36 -17.41 -20.98
CA SER A 143 10.64 -16.16 -21.25
C SER A 143 9.21 -16.26 -20.73
N LYS A 144 8.93 -15.67 -19.57
CA LYS A 144 7.57 -15.56 -19.03
C LYS A 144 6.79 -14.53 -19.83
N HIS A 145 6.18 -14.94 -20.93
CA HIS A 145 5.20 -14.13 -21.66
C HIS A 145 4.04 -13.76 -20.73
N ARG A 146 4.06 -12.52 -20.23
CA ARG A 146 3.06 -11.97 -19.33
C ARG A 146 1.76 -11.76 -20.10
N THR A 147 0.86 -12.74 -20.06
CA THR A 147 -0.47 -12.62 -20.66
C THR A 147 -1.25 -11.50 -19.97
N THR A 148 -1.50 -10.41 -20.69
CA THR A 148 -2.31 -9.28 -20.22
C THR A 148 -3.80 -9.58 -20.37
N LYS A 149 -4.30 -10.64 -19.70
CA LYS A 149 -5.75 -10.77 -19.49
C LYS A 149 -6.21 -9.61 -18.61
N ALA A 150 -6.91 -8.65 -19.22
CA ALA A 150 -7.59 -7.59 -18.49
C ALA A 150 -8.52 -8.24 -17.45
N LYS A 151 -8.33 -7.88 -16.17
CA LYS A 151 -9.21 -8.35 -15.10
C LYS A 151 -10.59 -7.70 -15.29
N GLN A 152 -11.54 -8.45 -15.86
CA GLN A 152 -12.92 -8.03 -15.93
C GLN A 152 -13.44 -7.77 -14.51
N ALA A 153 -14.07 -6.62 -14.28
CA ALA A 153 -14.53 -6.25 -12.96
C ALA A 153 -15.63 -7.22 -12.49
N ARG A 154 -15.54 -7.73 -11.26
CA ARG A 154 -16.44 -8.78 -10.73
C ARG A 154 -17.93 -8.43 -10.77
N TYR A 155 -18.28 -7.13 -10.81
CA TYR A 155 -19.68 -6.70 -10.92
C TYR A 155 -20.26 -6.78 -12.35
N LEU A 156 -19.42 -6.88 -13.39
CA LEU A 156 -19.85 -6.98 -14.79
C LEU A 156 -20.10 -8.42 -15.26
N SER A 157 -19.65 -9.44 -14.53
CA SER A 157 -19.82 -10.85 -14.94
C SER A 157 -21.27 -11.33 -14.87
N GLN A 158 -22.15 -10.62 -14.16
CA GLN A 158 -23.58 -10.91 -14.05
C GLN A 158 -24.44 -10.20 -15.11
N TRP A 159 -23.86 -9.26 -15.88
CA TRP A 159 -24.58 -8.47 -16.87
C TRP A 159 -24.68 -9.27 -18.18
N LYS A 160 -25.83 -9.91 -18.41
CA LYS A 160 -26.11 -10.67 -19.65
C LYS A 160 -26.92 -9.81 -20.62
N VAL A 161 -26.62 -9.91 -21.92
CA VAL A 161 -27.41 -9.27 -22.99
C VAL A 161 -28.39 -10.31 -23.53
N LYS A 162 -29.67 -9.98 -23.67
CA LYS A 162 -30.65 -10.85 -24.32
C LYS A 162 -30.51 -10.78 -25.85
N PRO A 163 -30.97 -11.79 -26.62
CA PRO A 163 -30.95 -11.77 -28.09
C PRO A 163 -31.67 -10.56 -28.72
N ASN A 164 -32.61 -9.96 -27.99
CA ASN A 164 -33.33 -8.75 -28.40
C ASN A 164 -32.62 -7.43 -27.98
N GLY A 165 -31.32 -7.47 -27.70
CA GLY A 165 -30.50 -6.29 -27.38
C GLY A 165 -30.71 -5.68 -25.99
N ARG A 166 -31.72 -6.11 -25.21
CA ARG A 166 -31.94 -5.58 -23.85
C ARG A 166 -30.94 -6.16 -22.84
N LEU A 167 -30.32 -5.28 -22.06
CA LEU A 167 -29.45 -5.64 -20.94
C LEU A 167 -30.28 -6.22 -19.78
N GLN A 168 -29.81 -7.32 -19.20
CA GLN A 168 -30.36 -7.89 -17.97
C GLN A 168 -29.69 -7.24 -16.76
N VAL A 169 -30.37 -6.25 -16.18
CA VAL A 169 -29.99 -5.69 -14.87
C VAL A 169 -30.49 -6.65 -13.78
N PRO A 170 -29.62 -7.21 -12.92
CA PRO A 170 -30.08 -7.99 -11.77
C PRO A 170 -30.82 -7.05 -10.81
N LYS A 171 -32.03 -7.46 -10.39
CA LYS A 171 -32.77 -6.73 -9.35
C LYS A 171 -31.96 -6.76 -8.05
N PRO A 172 -31.89 -5.66 -7.27
CA PRO A 172 -31.28 -5.70 -5.96
C PRO A 172 -32.01 -6.74 -5.10
N VAL A 173 -31.25 -7.58 -4.40
CA VAL A 173 -31.82 -8.50 -3.41
C VAL A 173 -32.29 -7.64 -2.24
N THR A 174 -33.60 -7.58 -2.01
CA THR A 174 -34.14 -7.06 -0.76
C THR A 174 -33.63 -7.95 0.37
N ILE A 175 -32.81 -7.39 1.25
CA ILE A 175 -32.55 -7.99 2.55
C ILE A 175 -33.68 -7.47 3.43
N ASP A 176 -34.62 -8.35 3.78
CA ASP A 176 -35.74 -7.98 4.63
C ASP A 176 -35.22 -7.69 6.05
N CYS A 177 -35.11 -6.40 6.36
CA CYS A 177 -34.76 -5.92 7.70
C CYS A 177 -35.94 -6.21 8.64
N LEU A 178 -35.87 -7.31 9.38
CA LEU A 178 -36.84 -7.61 10.44
C LEU A 178 -36.88 -6.45 11.46
N THR A 179 -38.09 -5.96 11.72
CA THR A 179 -38.35 -4.91 12.70
C THR A 179 -38.06 -5.41 14.11
N VAL A 180 -37.43 -4.56 14.92
CA VAL A 180 -37.24 -4.82 16.35
C VAL A 180 -38.49 -4.35 17.07
N ASP A 181 -39.47 -5.24 17.19
CA ASP A 181 -40.66 -5.00 17.98
C ASP A 181 -40.41 -5.32 19.46
N ALA A 182 -40.87 -4.42 20.33
CA ALA A 182 -40.56 -4.46 21.75
C ALA A 182 -41.51 -5.40 22.53
N ASN A 183 -40.98 -6.00 23.60
CA ASN A 183 -41.71 -6.60 24.72
C ASN A 183 -42.72 -7.72 24.41
N LEU A 184 -42.25 -8.98 24.43
CA LEU A 184 -42.77 -9.92 25.45
C LEU A 184 -41.82 -11.10 25.70
N SER A 185 -41.82 -11.58 26.94
CA SER A 185 -41.10 -12.76 27.40
C SER A 185 -41.77 -14.07 26.94
N LEU A 186 -41.00 -15.05 26.47
CA LEU A 186 -40.92 -16.38 27.11
C LEU A 186 -39.82 -17.29 26.53
N VAL A 187 -39.07 -17.92 27.44
CA VAL A 187 -38.51 -19.29 27.40
C VAL A 187 -37.88 -19.83 26.09
N ILE A 188 -36.58 -20.13 26.19
CA ILE A 188 -35.85 -21.02 25.27
C ILE A 188 -36.15 -22.48 25.64
N THR A 189 -36.71 -23.26 24.72
CA THR A 189 -36.69 -24.73 24.78
C THR A 189 -36.08 -25.31 23.50
N ASN A 190 -34.86 -25.85 23.63
CA ASN A 190 -34.33 -26.80 22.66
C ASN A 190 -34.94 -28.18 22.94
N HIS A 191 -35.45 -28.87 21.92
CA HIS A 191 -35.39 -30.33 21.88
C HIS A 191 -35.27 -30.86 20.44
N ASN A 192 -34.23 -31.66 20.24
CA ASN A 192 -34.11 -32.65 19.18
C ASN A 192 -34.64 -34.00 19.70
N ALA A 193 -34.70 -34.98 18.80
CA ALA A 193 -34.88 -36.42 19.02
C ALA A 193 -36.33 -36.97 19.01
N ASP A 194 -36.61 -37.68 17.92
CA ASP A 194 -36.86 -39.12 17.88
C ASP A 194 -38.10 -39.77 18.57
N GLU A 195 -38.90 -40.39 17.69
CA GLU A 195 -39.44 -41.77 17.78
C GLU A 195 -40.79 -42.08 18.48
N VAL A 196 -41.43 -43.16 17.98
CA VAL A 196 -42.44 -44.04 18.62
C VAL A 196 -43.94 -43.61 18.70
N ARG A 197 -44.72 -44.05 17.67
CA ARG A 197 -45.83 -45.04 17.76
C ARG A 197 -47.32 -44.61 17.97
N LEU A 198 -48.18 -45.09 17.04
CA LEU A 198 -49.62 -45.50 17.09
C LEU A 198 -50.63 -44.56 17.80
N GLU A 199 -51.82 -44.29 17.27
CA GLU A 199 -52.78 -45.22 16.60
C GLU A 199 -53.18 -44.83 15.16
#